data_AF-A0A9W8PZG0-F1
#
_entry.id   AF-A0A9W8PZG0-F1
#
_cell.length_a   1.000
_cell.length_b   1.000
_cell.length_c   1.000
_cell.angle_alpha   90.00
_cell.angle_beta   90.00
_cell.angle_gamma   90.00
#
_symmetry.space_group_name_H-M   'P 1'
#
loop_
_entity.id
_entity.type
_entity.pdbx_description
1 polymer ?
#
loop_
_entity_poly.entity_id
_entity_poly.type
_entity_poly.pdbx_seq_one_letter_code
_entity_poly.pdbx_strand_id
1 'polypeptide(L)'
;MSTIASPREPPRRTPTNSNRPSFETSRSALASPVITQGPTNPPPPQQQQRKTSSNRAALREYYNLRAAAPRIEIPDSEVPATEIDAPDFNAEEYVAKVINKSSLEELMKLYTSVVGEVRALDAEKKALVYDNYSKLITATETIRKMRANMDPLNPMASTLDPAIAQIYSQASSIRDALRETVPAPDSEEGMKREAAARQQRTRELAAQVLAVPGRLRALVGEGKIAQARKEWAMPRKLLESWKEKGIGGSDVEECIKEGDEALGQADSKSSASSPRISRDERLSRDSRASKDGR
;
A
#
# COMPACT_ATOMS: atom_id res chain seq x y z
N MET A 1 -3.41 36.98 -62.03
CA MET A 1 -3.92 36.16 -63.14
C MET A 1 -2.83 35.14 -63.49
N SER A 2 -3.15 33.85 -63.38
CA SER A 2 -2.67 32.65 -64.14
C SER A 2 -1.16 32.49 -64.44
N THR A 3 -0.48 31.34 -64.47
CA THR A 3 -0.73 29.88 -64.41
C THR A 3 0.66 29.19 -64.58
N ILE A 4 0.72 27.85 -64.45
CA ILE A 4 1.79 26.90 -64.88
C ILE A 4 2.69 26.47 -63.70
N ALA A 5 2.96 25.19 -63.42
CA ALA A 5 2.42 23.88 -63.80
C ALA A 5 3.08 22.87 -62.85
N SER A 6 2.37 21.80 -62.48
CA SER A 6 2.94 20.62 -61.80
C SER A 6 3.76 19.80 -62.80
N PRO A 7 4.76 19.01 -62.34
CA PRO A 7 4.55 17.56 -62.42
C PRO A 7 5.12 16.71 -61.25
N ARG A 8 4.25 15.85 -60.71
CA ARG A 8 4.35 14.37 -60.61
C ARG A 8 5.41 13.74 -59.67
N GLU A 9 4.96 13.31 -58.50
CA GLU A 9 5.59 12.30 -57.62
C GLU A 9 5.34 10.85 -58.10
N PRO A 10 6.22 9.88 -57.78
CA PRO A 10 5.89 8.46 -57.68
C PRO A 10 5.73 7.98 -56.21
N PRO A 11 4.96 6.90 -55.95
CA PRO A 11 4.44 6.59 -54.63
C PRO A 11 5.39 5.70 -53.80
N ARG A 12 5.53 5.97 -52.50
CA ARG A 12 6.07 5.01 -51.53
C ARG A 12 4.95 4.55 -50.60
N ARG A 13 4.53 3.30 -50.80
CA ARG A 13 3.62 2.56 -49.91
C ARG A 13 4.40 2.13 -48.65
N THR A 14 3.87 2.46 -47.47
CA THR A 14 4.12 1.69 -46.24
C THR A 14 2.78 1.50 -45.51
N PRO A 15 2.35 0.26 -45.28
CA PRO A 15 1.33 -0.04 -44.30
C PRO A 15 1.99 -0.45 -42.96
N THR A 16 1.48 0.15 -41.89
CA THR A 16 1.20 -0.41 -40.55
C THR A 16 2.23 -1.37 -39.93
N ASN A 17 2.74 -1.04 -38.74
CA ASN A 17 2.32 -1.80 -37.56
C ASN A 17 2.51 -0.98 -36.28
N SER A 18 1.45 -0.97 -35.47
CA SER A 18 1.33 -0.46 -34.12
C SER A 18 2.03 -1.36 -33.11
N ASN A 19 2.78 -0.78 -32.19
CA ASN A 19 2.85 -1.25 -30.79
C ASN A 19 3.28 -0.09 -29.89
N ARG A 20 2.29 0.66 -29.43
CA ARG A 20 2.40 1.66 -28.37
C ARG A 20 1.85 1.00 -27.09
N PRO A 21 2.64 0.79 -26.03
CA PRO A 21 2.06 0.40 -24.75
C PRO A 21 1.49 1.65 -24.08
N SER A 22 0.18 1.64 -23.92
CA SER A 22 -0.60 2.57 -23.10
C SER A 22 -0.36 2.33 -21.60
N PHE A 23 -0.41 3.43 -20.84
CA PHE A 23 -0.46 3.47 -19.38
C PHE A 23 -1.62 2.65 -18.81
N GLU A 24 -1.35 1.83 -17.79
CA GLU A 24 -2.34 1.42 -16.80
C GLU A 24 -1.85 1.74 -15.39
N THR A 25 -2.45 2.76 -14.81
CA THR A 25 -2.29 3.18 -13.42
C THR A 25 -3.10 2.23 -12.53
N SER A 26 -2.43 1.29 -11.87
CA SER A 26 -3.08 0.49 -10.83
C SER A 26 -3.38 1.34 -9.60
N ARG A 27 -4.67 1.60 -9.37
CA ARG A 27 -5.21 2.12 -8.11
C ARG A 27 -5.32 0.97 -7.10
N SER A 28 -4.72 1.12 -5.92
CA SER A 28 -5.04 0.36 -4.71
C SER A 28 -5.05 1.36 -3.55
N ALA A 29 -6.24 1.81 -3.12
CA ALA A 29 -7.03 1.25 -2.03
C ALA A 29 -6.51 1.70 -0.66
N LEU A 30 -7.08 2.80 -0.17
CA LEU A 30 -7.00 3.27 1.20
C LEU A 30 -7.82 2.32 2.08
N ALA A 31 -7.16 1.55 2.93
CA ALA A 31 -7.79 0.81 4.03
C ALA A 31 -7.09 1.19 5.33
N SER A 32 -7.77 1.98 6.15
CA SER A 32 -7.38 2.29 7.53
C SER A 32 -7.38 1.02 8.38
N PRO A 33 -6.36 0.78 9.24
CA PRO A 33 -6.50 -0.19 10.31
C PRO A 33 -6.98 0.50 11.59
N VAL A 34 -8.05 -0.08 12.14
CA VAL A 34 -8.61 0.19 13.46
C VAL A 34 -7.64 -0.25 14.57
N ILE A 35 -7.65 0.53 15.65
CA ILE A 35 -6.91 0.35 16.90
C ILE A 35 -7.40 -0.88 17.67
N THR A 36 -6.49 -1.74 18.12
CA THR A 36 -6.68 -2.64 19.27
C THR A 36 -5.50 -2.52 20.22
N GLN A 37 -5.80 -2.20 21.48
CA GLN A 37 -4.87 -2.00 22.60
C GLN A 37 -4.48 -3.33 23.27
N GLY A 38 -3.23 -3.44 23.73
CA GLY A 38 -2.69 -4.49 24.61
C GLY A 38 -1.20 -4.24 24.94
N PRO A 39 -0.66 -4.66 26.10
CA PRO A 39 0.17 -3.78 26.95
C PRO A 39 1.71 -3.93 26.86
N THR A 40 2.38 -2.80 27.11
CA THR A 40 3.68 -2.54 27.78
C THR A 40 4.82 -3.56 27.71
N ASN A 41 5.90 -3.22 26.97
CA ASN A 41 7.29 -3.18 27.48
C ASN A 41 8.26 -2.55 26.44
N PRO A 42 9.28 -1.76 26.84
CA PRO A 42 10.25 -1.17 25.92
C PRO A 42 11.55 -1.99 25.82
N PRO A 43 12.17 -2.10 24.63
CA PRO A 43 13.61 -2.36 24.50
C PRO A 43 14.36 -1.22 23.76
N PRO A 44 15.72 -1.18 23.84
CA PRO A 44 16.56 0.04 23.78
C PRO A 44 16.88 0.54 22.35
N PRO A 45 17.54 1.71 22.17
CA PRO A 45 17.64 2.36 20.87
C PRO A 45 18.73 1.69 20.02
N GLN A 46 18.33 0.94 18.99
CA GLN A 46 19.23 0.47 17.94
C GLN A 46 18.96 1.21 16.63
N GLN A 47 19.80 2.22 16.40
CA GLN A 47 20.35 2.69 15.13
C GLN A 47 19.53 2.32 13.87
N GLN A 48 18.57 3.17 13.51
CA GLN A 48 17.93 3.20 12.20
C GLN A 48 18.90 3.74 11.14
N GLN A 49 19.83 2.90 10.67
CA GLN A 49 20.71 3.23 9.55
C GLN A 49 20.85 2.03 8.58
N ARG A 50 19.75 1.45 8.08
CA ARG A 50 19.86 0.36 7.08
C ARG A 50 18.81 0.35 5.95
N LYS A 51 18.18 1.48 5.62
CA LYS A 51 17.28 1.56 4.44
C LYS A 51 17.76 2.47 3.32
N THR A 52 18.63 3.45 3.61
CA THR A 52 19.18 4.36 2.59
C THR A 52 20.32 3.73 1.77
N SER A 53 21.12 2.84 2.39
CA SER A 53 22.24 2.18 1.70
C SER A 53 21.77 1.16 0.66
N SER A 54 20.68 0.45 0.94
CA SER A 54 20.08 -0.53 0.02
C SER A 54 19.51 0.16 -1.21
N ASN A 55 18.82 1.30 -1.05
CA ASN A 55 18.31 2.06 -2.19
C ASN A 55 19.45 2.65 -3.03
N ARG A 56 20.51 3.15 -2.39
CA ARG A 56 21.73 3.61 -3.09
C ARG A 56 22.47 2.45 -3.77
N ALA A 57 22.44 1.24 -3.21
CA ALA A 57 23.04 0.05 -3.80
C ALA A 57 22.23 -0.45 -5.01
N ALA A 58 20.90 -0.50 -4.91
CA ALA A 58 20.01 -0.88 -6.01
C ALA A 58 20.11 0.09 -7.19
N LEU A 59 20.19 1.40 -6.91
CA LEU A 59 20.43 2.40 -7.96
C LEU A 59 21.82 2.23 -8.60
N ARG A 60 22.84 1.90 -7.81
CA ARG A 60 24.18 1.63 -8.33
C ARG A 60 24.23 0.40 -9.24
N GLU A 61 23.46 -0.63 -8.91
CA GLU A 61 23.35 -1.86 -9.69
C GLU A 61 22.52 -1.65 -10.96
N TYR A 62 21.41 -0.90 -10.88
CA TYR A 62 20.59 -0.54 -12.04
C TYR A 62 21.34 0.30 -13.09
N TYR A 63 22.23 1.20 -12.65
CA TYR A 63 23.08 2.00 -13.54
C TYR A 63 24.46 1.40 -13.80
N ASN A 64 24.71 0.15 -13.38
CA ASN A 64 25.99 -0.55 -13.54
C ASN A 64 27.22 0.24 -13.02
N LEU A 65 27.04 1.15 -12.06
CA LEU A 65 28.08 2.02 -11.49
C LEU A 65 29.10 1.25 -10.61
N ARG A 66 28.95 -0.07 -10.49
CA ARG A 66 29.88 -0.96 -9.78
C ARG A 66 30.86 -1.68 -10.71
N ALA A 67 30.58 -1.72 -12.01
CA ALA A 67 31.66 -1.91 -12.97
C ALA A 67 32.50 -0.64 -12.91
N ALA A 68 33.82 -0.77 -12.83
CA ALA A 68 34.74 0.35 -12.92
C ALA A 68 34.29 1.29 -14.04
N ALA A 69 34.39 2.61 -13.80
CA ALA A 69 34.06 3.66 -14.78
C ALA A 69 34.32 3.14 -16.19
N PRO A 70 33.37 3.24 -17.13
CA PRO A 70 33.57 2.69 -18.46
C PRO A 70 34.86 3.31 -18.97
N ARG A 71 35.93 2.53 -18.93
CA ARG A 71 37.07 2.72 -19.81
C ARG A 71 36.36 2.77 -21.14
N ILE A 72 36.44 3.90 -21.82
CA ILE A 72 35.98 4.01 -23.19
C ILE A 72 36.88 3.05 -23.94
N GLU A 73 36.55 1.77 -23.88
CA GLU A 73 36.99 0.76 -24.80
C GLU A 73 36.27 1.20 -26.06
N ILE A 74 36.98 2.04 -26.81
CA ILE A 74 36.72 2.29 -28.21
C ILE A 74 36.49 0.87 -28.75
N PRO A 75 35.28 0.56 -29.27
CA PRO A 75 35.02 -0.77 -29.80
C PRO A 75 36.19 -1.08 -30.72
N ASP A 76 36.88 -2.20 -30.48
CA ASP A 76 37.93 -2.67 -31.38
C ASP A 76 37.36 -2.56 -32.79
N SER A 77 37.95 -1.67 -33.59
CA SER A 77 37.50 -1.42 -34.96
C SER A 77 37.32 -2.76 -35.63
N GLU A 78 36.12 -3.05 -36.14
CA GLU A 78 35.82 -4.33 -36.82
C GLU A 78 36.71 -4.54 -38.07
N VAL A 79 37.51 -3.52 -38.44
CA VAL A 79 38.51 -3.54 -39.49
C VAL A 79 39.86 -3.97 -38.90
N PRO A 80 40.48 -5.06 -39.40
CA PRO A 80 41.83 -5.46 -38.99
C PRO A 80 42.81 -4.31 -39.15
N ALA A 81 43.60 -4.01 -38.12
CA ALA A 81 44.63 -2.97 -38.20
C ALA A 81 45.61 -3.27 -39.34
N THR A 82 45.73 -2.32 -40.26
CA THR A 82 46.54 -2.44 -41.47
C THR A 82 47.96 -1.95 -41.18
N GLU A 83 48.94 -2.26 -42.05
CA GLU A 83 50.32 -1.71 -41.94
C GLU A 83 50.34 -0.16 -41.86
N ILE A 84 49.30 0.51 -42.38
CA ILE A 84 49.11 1.97 -42.37
C ILE A 84 48.68 2.50 -40.98
N ASP A 85 48.04 1.66 -40.17
CA ASP A 85 47.50 2.01 -38.86
C ASP A 85 48.52 1.82 -37.72
N ALA A 86 49.74 1.37 -38.06
CA ALA A 86 50.80 1.15 -37.09
C ALA A 86 51.31 2.48 -36.49
N PRO A 87 51.62 2.54 -35.19
CA PRO A 87 52.07 3.77 -34.54
C PRO A 87 53.41 4.31 -35.10
N ASP A 88 54.27 3.43 -35.62
CA ASP A 88 55.56 3.76 -36.22
C ASP A 88 55.50 3.85 -37.76
N PHE A 89 54.32 4.13 -38.32
CA PHE A 89 54.11 4.18 -39.77
C PHE A 89 54.98 5.24 -40.46
N ASN A 90 55.82 4.80 -41.41
CA ASN A 90 56.61 5.67 -42.28
C ASN A 90 56.00 5.73 -43.69
N ALA A 91 55.40 6.87 -44.02
CA ALA A 91 54.75 7.09 -45.31
C ALA A 91 55.70 7.01 -46.51
N GLU A 92 56.93 7.51 -46.38
CA GLU A 92 57.89 7.55 -47.49
C GLU A 92 58.38 6.14 -47.85
N GLU A 93 58.70 5.33 -46.83
CA GLU A 93 59.11 3.94 -47.02
C GLU A 93 57.96 3.08 -47.57
N TYR A 94 56.74 3.29 -47.05
CA TYR A 94 55.55 2.59 -47.53
C TYR A 94 55.25 2.90 -49.00
N VAL A 95 55.25 4.18 -49.39
CA VAL A 95 55.01 4.60 -50.78
C VAL A 95 56.10 4.05 -51.70
N ALA A 96 57.37 4.12 -51.30
CA ALA A 96 58.48 3.53 -52.07
C ALA A 96 58.33 2.01 -52.24
N LYS A 97 57.92 1.30 -51.18
CA LYS A 97 57.64 -0.15 -51.20
C LYS A 97 56.48 -0.47 -52.16
N VAL A 98 55.41 0.31 -52.14
CA VAL A 98 54.22 0.11 -52.99
C VAL A 98 54.54 0.38 -54.46
N ILE A 99 55.18 1.50 -54.79
CA ILE A 99 55.53 1.86 -56.18
C ILE A 99 56.47 0.82 -56.81
N ASN A 100 57.43 0.29 -56.05
CA ASN A 100 58.39 -0.69 -56.57
C ASN A 100 57.82 -2.12 -56.71
N LYS A 101 56.73 -2.46 -56.00
CA LYS A 101 56.20 -3.83 -55.93
C LYS A 101 54.85 -4.02 -56.62
N SER A 102 54.12 -2.94 -56.92
CA SER A 102 52.78 -2.98 -57.50
C SER A 102 52.76 -2.49 -58.94
N SER A 103 51.79 -2.98 -59.70
CA SER A 103 51.49 -2.50 -61.05
C SER A 103 50.71 -1.18 -61.02
N LEU A 104 50.71 -0.44 -62.14
CA LEU A 104 49.96 0.82 -62.26
C LEU A 104 48.46 0.66 -61.97
N GLU A 105 47.86 -0.45 -62.39
CA GLU A 105 46.45 -0.74 -62.15
C GLU A 105 46.15 -0.91 -60.66
N GLU A 106 47.01 -1.63 -59.94
CA GLU A 106 46.92 -1.81 -58.49
C GLU A 106 47.11 -0.49 -57.75
N LEU A 107 48.05 0.36 -58.20
CA LEU A 107 48.27 1.67 -57.63
C LEU A 107 47.05 2.59 -57.78
N MET A 108 46.39 2.57 -58.94
CA MET A 108 45.16 3.33 -59.18
C MET A 108 43.99 2.85 -58.34
N LYS A 109 43.85 1.53 -58.15
CA LYS A 109 42.84 0.95 -57.24
C LYS A 109 43.11 1.36 -55.80
N LEU A 110 44.38 1.27 -55.35
CA LEU A 110 44.79 1.68 -54.01
C LEU A 110 44.53 3.17 -53.78
N TYR A 111 44.89 4.05 -54.73
CA TYR A 111 44.60 5.47 -54.65
C TYR A 111 43.11 5.74 -54.46
N THR A 112 42.27 5.08 -55.25
CA THR A 112 40.81 5.26 -55.17
C THR A 112 40.26 4.76 -53.83
N SER A 113 40.78 3.64 -53.32
CA SER A 113 40.43 3.09 -51.99
C SER A 113 40.78 4.07 -50.89
N VAL A 114 42.04 4.51 -50.82
CA VAL A 114 42.56 5.42 -49.79
C VAL A 114 41.80 6.75 -49.83
N VAL A 115 41.53 7.31 -51.00
CA VAL A 115 40.73 8.54 -51.13
C VAL A 115 39.29 8.32 -50.65
N GLY A 116 38.72 7.14 -50.88
CA GLY A 116 37.41 6.74 -50.36
C GLY A 116 37.42 6.65 -48.83
N GLU A 117 38.40 5.95 -48.27
CA GLU A 117 38.60 5.76 -46.82
C GLU A 117 38.81 7.10 -46.10
N VAL A 118 39.64 7.99 -46.64
CA VAL A 118 39.85 9.34 -46.07
C VAL A 118 38.54 10.11 -45.97
N ARG A 119 37.67 10.03 -46.99
CA ARG A 119 36.36 10.69 -46.96
C ARG A 119 35.39 10.02 -45.98
N ALA A 120 35.42 8.69 -45.91
CA ALA A 120 34.61 7.94 -44.95
C ALA A 120 35.00 8.27 -43.51
N LEU A 121 36.29 8.29 -43.19
CA LEU A 121 36.83 8.65 -41.88
C LEU A 121 36.53 10.10 -41.51
N ASP A 122 36.58 11.04 -42.45
CA ASP A 122 36.17 12.43 -42.19
C ASP A 122 34.67 12.54 -41.88
N ALA A 123 33.83 11.78 -42.60
CA ALA A 123 32.40 11.72 -42.34
C ALA A 123 32.10 11.09 -40.96
N GLU A 124 32.79 9.99 -40.62
CA GLU A 124 32.66 9.32 -39.33
C GLU A 124 33.12 10.23 -38.17
N LYS A 125 34.27 10.87 -38.31
CA LYS A 125 34.76 11.86 -37.34
C LYS A 125 33.72 12.95 -37.09
N LYS A 126 33.12 13.50 -38.15
CA LYS A 126 32.05 14.49 -38.03
C LYS A 126 30.84 13.89 -37.31
N ALA A 127 30.39 12.71 -37.69
CA ALA A 127 29.27 12.02 -37.06
C ALA A 127 29.49 11.80 -35.55
N LEU A 128 30.67 11.34 -35.14
CA LEU A 128 31.05 11.18 -33.73
C LEU A 128 31.02 12.49 -32.96
N VAL A 129 31.54 13.57 -33.56
CA VAL A 129 31.51 14.91 -32.98
C VAL A 129 30.08 15.40 -32.80
N TYR A 130 29.22 15.23 -33.80
CA TYR A 130 27.80 15.62 -33.70
C TYR A 130 27.04 14.80 -32.67
N ASP A 131 27.26 13.49 -32.61
CA ASP A 131 26.64 12.63 -31.62
C ASP A 131 27.10 13.01 -30.20
N ASN A 132 28.39 13.25 -29.99
CA ASN A 132 28.92 13.67 -28.70
C ASN A 132 28.35 15.02 -28.24
N TYR A 133 28.36 16.04 -29.12
CA TYR A 133 27.79 17.34 -28.79
C TYR A 133 26.27 17.26 -28.58
N SER A 134 25.55 16.49 -29.38
CA SER A 134 24.11 16.28 -29.22
C SER A 134 23.80 15.64 -27.86
N LYS A 135 24.57 14.62 -27.45
CA LYS A 135 24.46 14.00 -26.13
C LYS A 135 24.75 14.98 -25.00
N LEU A 136 25.80 15.79 -25.11
CA LEU A 136 26.14 16.82 -24.11
C LEU A 136 25.06 17.90 -23.99
N ILE A 137 24.53 18.37 -25.12
CA ILE A 137 23.43 19.35 -25.15
C ILE A 137 22.18 18.75 -24.51
N THR A 138 21.84 17.51 -24.86
CA THR A 138 20.68 16.81 -24.28
C THR A 138 20.84 16.59 -22.77
N ALA A 139 22.05 16.24 -22.32
CA ALA A 139 22.34 16.07 -20.89
C ALA A 139 22.23 17.41 -20.14
N THR A 140 22.79 18.49 -20.69
CA THR A 140 22.70 19.82 -20.06
C THR A 140 21.27 20.34 -20.02
N GLU A 141 20.47 20.12 -21.06
CA GLU A 141 19.03 20.44 -21.05
C GLU A 141 18.24 19.60 -20.05
N THR A 142 18.60 18.32 -19.89
CA THR A 142 18.00 17.45 -18.86
C THR A 142 18.31 17.97 -17.46
N ILE A 143 19.55 18.36 -17.19
CA ILE A 143 19.95 18.99 -15.91
C ILE A 143 19.17 20.28 -15.69
N ARG A 144 19.01 21.12 -16.72
CA ARG A 144 18.22 22.35 -16.64
C ARG A 144 16.77 22.08 -16.28
N LYS A 145 16.13 21.11 -16.93
CA LYS A 145 14.75 20.69 -16.63
C LYS A 145 14.62 20.11 -15.22
N MET A 146 15.56 19.26 -14.79
CA MET A 146 15.57 18.73 -13.43
C MET A 146 15.67 19.86 -12.38
N ARG A 147 16.52 20.86 -12.63
CA ARG A 147 16.63 22.04 -11.75
C ARG A 147 15.35 22.87 -11.75
N ALA A 148 14.78 23.14 -12.92
CA ALA A 148 13.53 23.89 -13.05
C ALA A 148 12.32 23.16 -12.46
N ASN A 149 12.36 21.83 -12.32
CA ASN A 149 11.35 21.04 -11.63
C ASN A 149 11.62 20.91 -10.12
N MET A 150 12.86 21.15 -9.67
CA MET A 150 13.25 21.12 -8.25
C MET A 150 13.13 22.49 -7.57
N ASP A 151 13.38 23.59 -8.29
CA ASP A 151 13.10 24.95 -7.82
C ASP A 151 11.62 25.17 -7.40
N PRO A 152 10.59 24.61 -8.08
CA PRO A 152 9.19 24.67 -7.66
C PRO A 152 8.83 23.70 -6.52
N LEU A 153 9.75 22.88 -6.00
CA LEU A 153 9.52 22.22 -4.69
C LEU A 153 9.72 23.19 -3.51
N ASN A 154 10.36 24.34 -3.72
CA ASN A 154 10.45 25.39 -2.71
C ASN A 154 9.09 26.07 -2.40
N PRO A 155 8.21 26.41 -3.36
CA PRO A 155 6.88 26.96 -3.05
C PRO A 155 5.94 25.95 -2.37
N MET A 156 5.93 24.66 -2.74
CA MET A 156 5.10 23.67 -2.01
C MET A 156 5.62 23.43 -0.58
N ALA A 157 6.95 23.34 -0.38
CA ALA A 157 7.52 23.30 0.96
C ALA A 157 7.23 24.59 1.74
N SER A 158 7.29 25.76 1.09
CA SER A 158 6.95 27.06 1.68
C SER A 158 5.46 27.22 2.03
N THR A 159 4.56 26.40 1.47
CA THR A 159 3.13 26.37 1.88
C THR A 159 2.85 25.44 3.05
N LEU A 160 3.74 24.49 3.33
CA LEU A 160 3.55 23.49 4.37
C LEU A 160 3.85 24.08 5.76
N ASP A 161 4.91 24.88 5.90
CA ASP A 161 5.22 25.58 7.17
C ASP A 161 4.06 26.49 7.66
N PRO A 162 3.46 27.37 6.84
CA PRO A 162 2.32 28.18 7.27
C PRO A 162 1.06 27.33 7.50
N ALA A 163 0.85 26.24 6.75
CA ALA A 163 -0.27 25.33 7.01
C ALA A 163 -0.12 24.61 8.37
N ILE A 164 1.08 24.15 8.71
CA ILE A 164 1.38 23.57 10.02
C ILE A 164 1.20 24.62 11.12
N ALA A 165 1.66 25.86 10.90
CA ALA A 165 1.46 26.94 11.86
C ALA A 165 -0.03 27.24 12.10
N GLN A 166 -0.86 27.22 11.04
CA GLN A 166 -2.31 27.37 11.14
C GLN A 166 -2.97 26.20 11.90
N ILE A 167 -2.54 24.97 11.64
CA ILE A 167 -3.06 23.80 12.39
C ILE A 167 -2.69 23.92 13.86
N TYR A 168 -1.46 24.33 14.17
CA TYR A 168 -1.02 24.49 15.56
C TYR A 168 -1.79 25.61 16.28
N SER A 169 -2.05 26.74 15.62
CA SER A 169 -2.82 27.83 16.20
C SER A 169 -4.29 27.43 16.42
N GLN A 170 -4.91 26.74 15.47
CA GLN A 170 -6.26 26.20 15.62
C GLN A 170 -6.33 25.16 16.75
N ALA A 171 -5.38 24.23 16.80
CA ALA A 171 -5.33 23.23 17.86
C ALA A 171 -5.12 23.85 19.25
N SER A 172 -4.28 24.89 19.36
CA SER A 172 -4.13 25.62 20.64
C SER A 172 -5.43 26.32 21.01
N SER A 173 -6.07 27.02 20.06
CA SER A 173 -7.35 27.69 20.31
C SER A 173 -8.44 26.73 20.79
N ILE A 174 -8.55 25.55 20.17
CA ILE A 174 -9.51 24.51 20.60
C ILE A 174 -9.15 24.01 22.00
N ARG A 175 -7.87 23.76 22.28
CA ARG A 175 -7.41 23.32 23.61
C ARG A 175 -7.72 24.35 24.69
N ASP A 176 -7.52 25.63 24.39
CA ASP A 176 -7.75 26.72 25.34
C ASP A 176 -9.25 26.92 25.57
N ALA A 177 -10.08 26.86 24.51
CA ALA A 177 -11.55 26.86 24.62
C ALA A 177 -12.08 25.63 25.39
N LEU A 178 -11.48 24.46 25.21
CA LEU A 178 -11.82 23.26 25.98
C LEU A 178 -11.43 23.41 27.45
N ARG A 179 -10.28 24.03 27.75
CA ARG A 179 -9.84 24.33 29.11
C ARG A 179 -10.76 25.35 29.80
N GLU A 180 -11.34 26.28 29.05
CA GLU A 180 -12.28 27.26 29.59
C GLU A 180 -13.66 26.62 29.88
N THR A 181 -14.11 25.69 29.03
CA THR A 181 -15.41 25.02 29.20
C THR A 181 -15.38 23.80 30.13
N VAL A 182 -14.21 23.16 30.28
CA VAL A 182 -13.99 22.04 31.19
C VAL A 182 -13.11 22.53 32.34
N PRO A 183 -13.69 22.80 33.53
CA PRO A 183 -12.91 23.17 34.70
C PRO A 183 -11.86 22.10 34.98
N ALA A 184 -10.71 22.51 35.50
CA ALA A 184 -9.61 21.60 35.79
C ALA A 184 -10.11 20.38 36.60
N PRO A 185 -9.65 19.15 36.30
CA PRO A 185 -10.12 17.95 36.99
C PRO A 185 -9.88 18.02 38.51
N ASP A 186 -8.84 18.75 38.92
CA ASP A 186 -8.47 18.96 40.32
C ASP A 186 -9.21 20.14 40.98
N SER A 187 -10.05 20.87 40.24
CA SER A 187 -10.95 21.88 40.81
C SER A 187 -12.11 21.20 41.53
N GLU A 188 -12.55 21.76 42.65
CA GLU A 188 -13.74 21.34 43.40
C GLU A 188 -14.99 21.19 42.52
N GLU A 189 -15.14 22.06 41.51
CA GLU A 189 -16.24 22.01 40.54
C GLU A 189 -16.10 20.84 39.54
N GLY A 190 -14.86 20.54 39.13
CA GLY A 190 -14.52 19.41 38.27
C GLY A 190 -14.81 18.07 38.96
N MET A 191 -14.36 17.94 40.22
CA MET A 191 -14.62 16.75 41.04
C MET A 191 -16.12 16.53 41.28
N LYS A 192 -16.89 17.60 41.56
CA LYS A 192 -18.35 17.51 41.72
C LYS A 192 -19.05 17.09 40.43
N ARG A 193 -18.65 17.65 39.28
CA ARG A 193 -19.20 17.29 37.97
C ARG A 193 -18.89 15.84 37.62
N GLU A 194 -17.66 15.40 37.87
CA GLU A 194 -17.26 14.02 37.61
C GLU A 194 -17.97 13.05 38.55
N ALA A 195 -18.09 13.37 39.83
CA ALA A 195 -18.84 12.56 40.80
C ALA A 195 -20.33 12.45 40.40
N ALA A 196 -20.95 13.55 39.97
CA ALA A 196 -22.33 13.54 39.47
C ALA A 196 -22.48 12.68 38.20
N ALA A 197 -21.55 12.79 37.25
CA ALA A 197 -21.54 11.96 36.05
C ALA A 197 -21.34 10.47 36.38
N ARG A 198 -20.46 10.15 37.33
CA ARG A 198 -20.26 8.78 37.84
C ARG A 198 -21.54 8.24 38.48
N GLN A 199 -22.21 9.04 39.31
CA GLN A 199 -23.49 8.67 39.93
C GLN A 199 -24.62 8.46 38.92
N GLN A 200 -24.68 9.27 37.85
CA GLN A 200 -25.67 9.09 36.79
C GLN A 200 -25.45 7.76 36.05
N ARG A 201 -24.20 7.45 35.67
CA ARG A 201 -23.86 6.18 35.01
C ARG A 201 -24.19 4.97 35.89
N THR A 202 -23.86 5.02 37.18
CA THR A 202 -24.19 3.91 38.10
C THR A 202 -25.70 3.75 38.27
N ARG A 203 -26.46 4.85 38.33
CA ARG A 203 -27.93 4.83 38.40
C ARG A 203 -28.55 4.25 37.14
N GLU A 204 -28.06 4.62 35.96
CA GLU A 204 -28.52 4.06 34.68
C GLU A 204 -28.25 2.57 34.58
N LEU A 205 -27.05 2.12 35.01
CA LEU A 205 -26.72 0.70 35.07
C LEU A 205 -27.64 -0.04 36.04
N ALA A 206 -27.90 0.51 37.22
CA ALA A 206 -28.84 -0.06 38.18
C ALA A 206 -30.26 -0.16 37.60
N ALA A 207 -30.75 0.89 36.95
CA ALA A 207 -32.06 0.87 36.29
C ALA A 207 -32.15 -0.20 35.19
N GLN A 208 -31.08 -0.38 34.40
CA GLN A 208 -31.04 -1.42 33.37
C GLN A 208 -31.08 -2.83 33.96
N VAL A 209 -30.32 -3.08 35.02
CA VAL A 209 -30.26 -4.39 35.71
C VAL A 209 -31.59 -4.74 36.35
N LEU A 210 -32.23 -3.78 37.04
CA LEU A 210 -33.56 -3.96 37.64
C LEU A 210 -34.66 -4.21 36.60
N ALA A 211 -34.49 -3.75 35.36
CA ALA A 211 -35.45 -4.00 34.28
C ALA A 211 -35.31 -5.41 33.66
N VAL A 212 -34.24 -6.15 33.94
CA VAL A 212 -33.98 -7.46 33.31
C VAL A 212 -34.98 -8.55 33.74
N PRO A 213 -35.34 -8.74 35.02
CA PRO A 213 -36.32 -9.76 35.44
C PRO A 213 -37.67 -9.65 34.71
N GLY A 214 -38.15 -8.41 34.49
CA GLY A 214 -39.36 -8.16 33.69
C GLY A 214 -39.21 -8.59 32.22
N ARG A 215 -38.05 -8.36 31.60
CA ARG A 215 -37.75 -8.82 30.23
C ARG A 215 -37.62 -10.34 30.17
N LEU A 216 -37.07 -10.99 31.19
CA LEU A 216 -36.99 -12.45 31.27
C LEU A 216 -38.39 -13.08 31.31
N ARG A 217 -39.33 -12.52 32.08
CA ARG A 217 -40.73 -12.99 32.09
C ARG A 217 -41.39 -12.90 30.71
N ALA A 218 -41.13 -11.83 29.95
CA ALA A 218 -41.62 -11.69 28.58
C ALA A 218 -41.03 -12.75 27.63
N LEU A 219 -39.70 -12.94 27.66
CA LEU A 219 -39.01 -13.94 26.83
C LEU A 219 -39.42 -15.38 27.15
N VAL A 220 -39.72 -15.65 28.42
CA VAL A 220 -40.26 -16.93 28.89
C VAL A 220 -41.70 -17.14 28.40
N GLY A 221 -42.52 -16.08 28.40
CA GLY A 221 -43.86 -16.11 27.80
C GLY A 221 -43.85 -16.42 26.29
N GLU A 222 -42.82 -15.98 25.58
CA GLU A 222 -42.58 -16.27 24.16
C GLU A 222 -41.93 -17.65 23.91
N GLY A 223 -41.57 -18.41 24.95
CA GLY A 223 -40.95 -19.73 24.83
C GLY A 223 -39.44 -19.72 24.52
N LYS A 224 -38.77 -18.55 24.51
CA LYS A 224 -37.34 -18.40 24.18
C LYS A 224 -36.44 -18.51 25.42
N ILE A 225 -36.56 -19.62 26.14
CA ILE A 225 -35.90 -19.86 27.44
C ILE A 225 -34.36 -19.81 27.34
N ALA A 226 -33.80 -20.32 26.24
CA ALA A 226 -32.35 -20.34 26.02
C ALA A 226 -31.75 -18.92 25.85
N GLN A 227 -32.52 -17.98 25.28
CA GLN A 227 -32.10 -16.59 25.14
C GLN A 227 -32.22 -15.84 26.47
N ALA A 228 -33.31 -16.06 27.21
CA ALA A 228 -33.51 -15.51 28.55
C ALA A 228 -32.35 -15.89 29.50
N ARG A 229 -31.91 -17.16 29.51
CA ARG A 229 -30.76 -17.60 30.33
C ARG A 229 -29.45 -16.88 29.97
N LYS A 230 -29.22 -16.59 28.69
CA LYS A 230 -28.01 -15.88 28.25
C LYS A 230 -28.05 -14.41 28.70
N GLU A 231 -29.21 -13.76 28.59
CA GLU A 231 -29.38 -12.37 29.01
C GLU A 231 -29.33 -12.21 30.54
N TRP A 232 -29.72 -13.23 31.31
CA TRP A 232 -29.66 -13.20 32.78
C TRP A 232 -28.27 -13.45 33.36
N ALA A 233 -27.38 -14.13 32.64
CA ALA A 233 -26.09 -14.58 33.18
C ALA A 233 -25.17 -13.42 33.64
N MET A 234 -25.14 -12.30 32.91
CA MET A 234 -24.29 -11.16 33.24
C MET A 234 -24.90 -10.22 34.31
N PRO A 235 -26.17 -9.81 34.23
CA PRO A 235 -26.85 -9.05 35.29
C PRO A 235 -26.88 -9.80 36.63
N ARG A 236 -27.07 -11.12 36.62
CA ARG A 236 -27.02 -11.95 37.83
C ARG A 236 -25.67 -11.87 38.54
N LYS A 237 -24.56 -12.06 37.81
CA LYS A 237 -23.20 -11.94 38.39
C LYS A 237 -22.94 -10.54 38.93
N LEU A 238 -23.46 -9.52 38.26
CA LEU A 238 -23.34 -8.14 38.71
C LEU A 238 -24.11 -7.92 40.02
N LEU A 239 -25.34 -8.42 40.13
CA LEU A 239 -26.15 -8.37 41.36
C LEU A 239 -25.52 -9.18 42.50
N GLU A 240 -24.94 -10.34 42.23
CA GLU A 240 -24.18 -11.13 43.20
C GLU A 240 -22.97 -10.32 43.72
N SER A 241 -22.24 -9.64 42.83
CA SER A 241 -21.14 -8.76 43.23
C SER A 241 -21.58 -7.52 44.00
N TRP A 242 -22.82 -7.04 43.80
CA TRP A 242 -23.40 -5.95 44.58
C TRP A 242 -23.82 -6.42 45.97
N LYS A 243 -24.37 -7.63 46.06
CA LYS A 243 -24.70 -8.29 47.33
C LYS A 243 -23.45 -8.51 48.19
N GLU A 244 -22.36 -9.02 47.61
CA GLU A 244 -21.09 -9.22 48.31
C GLU A 244 -20.49 -7.89 48.83
N LYS A 245 -20.73 -6.80 48.10
CA LYS A 245 -20.29 -5.45 48.50
C LYS A 245 -21.28 -4.73 49.43
N GLY A 246 -22.40 -5.37 49.81
CA GLY A 246 -23.43 -4.79 50.67
C GLY A 246 -24.22 -3.65 50.04
N ILE A 247 -24.26 -3.55 48.71
CA ILE A 247 -24.94 -2.49 47.95
C ILE A 247 -26.37 -2.96 47.64
N GLY A 248 -27.38 -2.24 48.13
CA GLY A 248 -28.79 -2.46 47.75
C GLY A 248 -29.59 -3.47 48.57
N GLY A 249 -29.02 -4.04 49.64
CA GLY A 249 -29.76 -4.77 50.69
C GLY A 249 -30.74 -5.85 50.17
N SER A 250 -31.99 -5.79 50.62
CA SER A 250 -33.08 -6.71 50.27
C SER A 250 -33.46 -6.67 48.79
N ASP A 251 -33.40 -5.49 48.16
CA ASP A 251 -33.93 -5.27 46.81
C ASP A 251 -33.11 -6.02 45.75
N VAL A 252 -31.80 -6.14 45.98
CA VAL A 252 -30.89 -6.93 45.14
C VAL A 252 -31.18 -8.43 45.28
N GLU A 253 -31.50 -8.89 46.49
CA GLU A 253 -31.85 -10.29 46.74
C GLU A 253 -33.21 -10.65 46.13
N GLU A 254 -34.19 -9.76 46.23
CA GLU A 254 -35.50 -9.91 45.60
C GLU A 254 -35.38 -9.96 44.07
N CYS A 255 -34.54 -9.10 43.46
CA CYS A 255 -34.31 -9.14 42.02
C CYS A 255 -33.62 -10.43 41.54
N ILE A 256 -32.69 -10.97 42.35
CA ILE A 256 -32.06 -12.27 42.04
C ILE A 256 -33.10 -13.38 42.10
N LYS A 257 -33.93 -13.41 43.16
CA LYS A 257 -35.00 -14.40 43.32
C LYS A 257 -36.02 -14.30 42.19
N GLU A 258 -36.48 -13.10 41.85
CA GLU A 258 -37.46 -12.87 40.79
C GLU A 258 -36.94 -13.33 39.42
N GLY A 259 -35.67 -13.02 39.09
CA GLY A 259 -35.06 -13.48 37.83
C GLY A 259 -34.87 -15.00 37.77
N ASP A 260 -34.51 -15.63 38.89
CA ASP A 260 -34.36 -17.08 38.99
C ASP A 260 -35.71 -17.81 38.97
N GLU A 261 -36.74 -17.27 39.60
CA GLU A 261 -38.11 -17.77 39.55
C GLU A 261 -38.71 -17.65 38.15
N ALA A 262 -38.43 -16.56 37.43
CA ALA A 262 -38.87 -16.40 36.04
C ALA A 262 -38.31 -17.50 35.14
N LEU A 263 -37.06 -17.93 35.36
CA LEU A 263 -36.45 -19.05 34.63
C LEU A 263 -36.94 -20.42 35.15
N GLY A 264 -37.13 -20.59 36.46
CA GLY A 264 -37.64 -21.82 37.05
C GLY A 264 -39.08 -22.15 36.65
N GLN A 265 -39.94 -21.14 36.54
CA GLN A 265 -41.30 -21.29 36.00
C GLN A 265 -41.31 -21.64 34.50
N ALA A 266 -40.27 -21.27 33.76
CA ALA A 266 -40.09 -21.64 32.36
C ALA A 266 -39.74 -23.13 32.22
N ASP A 267 -38.90 -23.65 33.12
CA ASP A 267 -38.48 -25.05 33.15
C ASP A 267 -39.61 -26.00 33.58
N SER A 268 -40.49 -25.55 34.48
CA SER A 268 -41.70 -26.31 34.84
C SER A 268 -42.75 -26.32 33.73
N LYS A 269 -42.92 -25.22 32.99
CA LYS A 269 -43.84 -25.15 31.83
C LYS A 269 -43.33 -25.93 30.61
N SER A 270 -42.02 -25.94 30.35
CA SER A 270 -41.42 -26.73 29.27
C SER A 270 -41.43 -28.24 29.55
N SER A 271 -41.29 -28.66 30.82
CA SER A 271 -41.40 -30.06 31.21
C SER A 271 -42.85 -30.58 31.23
N ALA A 272 -43.84 -29.73 31.54
CA ALA A 272 -45.26 -30.09 31.49
C ALA A 272 -45.83 -30.18 30.06
N SER A 273 -45.19 -29.54 29.07
CA SER A 273 -45.64 -29.54 27.66
C SER A 273 -44.98 -30.62 26.79
N SER A 274 -44.10 -31.46 27.34
CA SER A 274 -43.61 -32.66 26.63
C SER A 274 -44.68 -33.76 26.64
N PRO A 275 -45.28 -34.13 25.49
CA PRO A 275 -46.23 -35.24 25.45
C PRO A 275 -45.48 -36.53 25.77
N ARG A 276 -45.91 -37.26 26.81
CA ARG A 276 -45.51 -38.65 27.03
C ARG A 276 -46.00 -39.47 25.83
N ILE A 277 -45.09 -39.81 24.92
CA ILE A 277 -45.37 -40.77 23.85
C ILE A 277 -45.70 -42.11 24.52
N SER A 278 -46.97 -42.53 24.45
CA SER A 278 -47.43 -43.83 24.93
C SER A 278 -46.71 -44.96 24.21
N ARG A 279 -46.26 -45.95 25.00
CA ARG A 279 -45.40 -47.07 24.61
C ARG A 279 -46.09 -48.15 23.75
N ASP A 280 -47.27 -47.88 23.20
CA ASP A 280 -48.16 -48.91 22.64
C ASP A 280 -48.19 -49.01 21.10
N GLU A 281 -47.40 -48.22 20.38
CA GLU A 281 -47.37 -48.26 18.90
C GLU A 281 -46.12 -48.92 18.28
N ARG A 282 -45.32 -49.66 19.06
CA ARG A 282 -44.12 -50.35 18.54
C ARG A 282 -44.29 -51.83 18.18
N LEU A 283 -45.47 -52.42 18.34
CA LEU A 283 -45.68 -53.85 18.07
C LEU A 283 -46.52 -54.17 16.82
N SER A 284 -47.02 -53.18 16.08
CA SER A 284 -47.91 -53.44 14.92
C SER A 284 -47.23 -53.43 13.54
N ARG A 285 -45.90 -53.22 13.46
CA ARG A 285 -45.20 -53.03 12.17
C ARG A 285 -44.25 -54.15 11.74
N ASP A 286 -44.11 -55.21 12.53
CA ASP A 286 -43.12 -56.27 12.27
C ASP A 286 -43.71 -57.57 11.69
N SER A 287 -44.93 -57.52 11.14
CA SER A 287 -45.66 -58.70 10.67
C SER A 287 -46.21 -58.54 9.25
N ARG A 288 -45.41 -58.03 8.31
CA ARG A 288 -45.76 -58.07 6.86
C ARG A 288 -44.59 -57.62 5.98
N ALA A 289 -43.62 -58.51 5.75
CA ALA A 289 -42.86 -58.61 4.48
C ALA A 289 -41.68 -59.59 4.62
N SER A 290 -41.97 -60.89 4.71
CA SER A 290 -40.98 -61.90 4.30
C SER A 290 -41.68 -63.22 4.00
N LYS A 291 -42.32 -63.29 2.83
CA LYS A 291 -42.58 -64.57 2.15
C LYS A 291 -42.95 -64.34 0.69
N ASP A 292 -42.34 -65.19 -0.13
CA ASP A 292 -42.50 -65.38 -1.58
C ASP A 292 -41.90 -64.29 -2.48
N GLY A 293 -41.06 -64.62 -3.46
CA GLY A 293 -40.63 -65.92 -3.94
C GLY A 293 -40.11 -65.76 -5.37
N ARG A 294 -38.99 -66.44 -5.62
CA ARG A 294 -38.52 -67.02 -6.90
C ARG A 294 -38.62 -66.21 -8.20
#